data_AF-A0AAW0QBN7-F1
#
_entry.id   AF-A0AAW0QBN7-F1
#
_cell.length_a   1.000
_cell.length_b   1.000
_cell.length_c   1.000
_cell.angle_alpha   90.00
_cell.angle_beta   90.00
_cell.angle_gamma   90.00
#
_symmetry.space_group_name_H-M   'P 1'
#
loop_
_entity.id
_entity.type
_entity.pdbx_description
1 polymer ?
#
loop_
_entity_poly.entity_id
_entity_poly.type
_entity_poly.pdbx_seq_one_letter_code
_entity_poly.pdbx_strand_id
1 'polypeptide(L)'
;METDQQQAQVATASSQPAATSQQSQAQPESTPSAPPPSNSTGATQQAESSSTAVASSATASRPPTAPAAPASPPLPTRHTPQAPGPRAARFQKVLDDSLKHTLGKVTWENFASCYPTVAERAPATLKAAQRQMVDRLAMLCKKEFDSILTSRNVVNKLNELEGLVSEAELRRDEAGLPDQNNIPTPPHLLPASAILAAHLQPHLVASQSQLNARLQTTQSHNARLWTEIQQQRAELSSLTSLLEKLVKDLEEAGGMLDDAGVQTEIAKETREVESEMMMDTT
;
A
#
# COMPACT_ATOMS: atom_id res chain seq x y z
N MET A 1 18.14 33.91 51.14
CA MET A 1 17.26 34.87 51.82
C MET A 1 17.64 36.23 51.28
N GLU A 2 17.34 36.49 50.00
CA GLU A 2 16.06 37.09 49.53
C GLU A 2 15.82 38.44 50.21
N THR A 3 15.74 39.59 49.54
CA THR A 3 15.60 39.91 48.10
C THR A 3 16.02 41.37 47.93
N ASP A 4 16.75 41.67 46.86
CA ASP A 4 17.14 43.02 46.43
C ASP A 4 16.69 43.20 44.97
N GLN A 5 16.33 44.44 44.62
CA GLN A 5 16.30 45.01 43.25
C GLN A 5 15.31 44.45 42.21
N GLN A 6 14.68 45.23 41.33
CA GLN A 6 14.46 46.67 41.12
C GLN A 6 13.53 46.81 39.90
N GLN A 7 12.77 47.92 39.86
CA GLN A 7 12.44 48.80 38.70
C GLN A 7 12.23 48.18 37.28
N ALA A 8 11.07 48.32 36.63
CA ALA A 8 10.38 49.51 36.07
C ALA A 8 10.67 49.76 34.56
N GLN A 9 9.56 49.94 33.79
CA GLN A 9 9.40 50.85 32.62
C GLN A 9 10.17 50.47 31.31
N VAL A 10 9.77 50.76 30.05
CA VAL A 10 8.79 51.67 29.42
C VAL A 10 8.53 51.25 27.94
N ALA A 11 7.50 51.88 27.38
CA ALA A 11 6.82 51.84 26.07
C ALA A 11 7.59 51.87 24.72
N THR A 12 6.78 51.73 23.64
CA THR A 12 6.82 52.29 22.25
C THR A 12 6.83 51.22 21.15
N ALA A 13 6.26 51.34 19.94
CA ALA A 13 5.20 52.12 19.29
C ALA A 13 5.16 51.63 17.80
N SER A 14 3.99 51.73 17.12
CA SER A 14 3.80 51.98 15.67
C SER A 14 4.47 51.02 14.62
N SER A 15 3.81 50.50 13.58
CA SER A 15 3.14 51.25 12.50
C SER A 15 2.40 50.31 11.51
N GLN A 16 1.25 50.75 11.03
CA GLN A 16 0.61 50.41 9.74
C GLN A 16 1.23 51.27 8.61
N PRO A 17 1.01 50.95 7.30
CA PRO A 17 -0.05 51.64 6.57
C PRO A 17 -0.74 50.82 5.45
N ALA A 18 -1.78 51.45 4.90
CA ALA A 18 -2.78 50.96 3.97
C ALA A 18 -2.50 51.24 2.46
N ALA A 19 -3.24 50.50 1.63
CA ALA A 19 -3.85 50.84 0.33
C ALA A 19 -3.01 51.37 -0.86
N THR A 20 -3.18 50.75 -2.03
CA THR A 20 -3.34 51.42 -3.34
C THR A 20 -3.95 50.45 -4.36
N SER A 21 -5.00 50.91 -5.05
CA SER A 21 -5.63 50.31 -6.23
C SER A 21 -4.97 50.83 -7.50
N GLN A 22 -4.84 50.00 -8.56
CA GLN A 22 -4.82 50.49 -9.94
C GLN A 22 -5.22 49.41 -10.94
N GLN A 23 -5.79 49.90 -12.04
CA GLN A 23 -6.63 49.30 -13.06
C GLN A 23 -5.89 49.40 -14.41
N SER A 24 -6.03 48.42 -15.33
CA SER A 24 -6.25 48.63 -16.79
C SER A 24 -6.00 47.39 -17.67
N GLN A 25 -6.99 47.14 -18.58
CA GLN A 25 -6.90 46.77 -20.02
C GLN A 25 -6.22 45.44 -20.43
N ALA A 26 -6.63 44.67 -21.46
CA ALA A 26 -7.68 44.69 -22.48
C ALA A 26 -7.78 43.26 -23.13
N GLN A 27 -8.85 42.98 -23.87
CA GLN A 27 -9.25 41.75 -24.62
C GLN A 27 -8.37 41.50 -25.90
N PRO A 28 -8.64 40.56 -26.88
CA PRO A 28 -9.76 39.60 -27.09
C PRO A 28 -9.44 38.21 -27.74
N GLU A 29 -10.53 37.46 -28.06
CA GLU A 29 -10.70 36.38 -29.08
C GLU A 29 -10.01 35.00 -28.83
N SER A 30 -10.61 33.82 -29.07
CA SER A 30 -11.68 33.39 -29.99
C SER A 30 -12.28 32.02 -29.58
N THR A 31 -13.59 31.87 -29.70
CA THR A 31 -14.35 30.58 -29.91
C THR A 31 -14.06 30.00 -31.31
N PRO A 32 -14.46 28.77 -31.76
CA PRO A 32 -15.65 28.01 -31.32
C PRO A 32 -15.64 26.45 -31.45
N SER A 33 -16.78 25.87 -31.03
CA SER A 33 -17.51 24.72 -31.59
C SER A 33 -17.09 23.25 -31.34
N ALA A 34 -17.98 22.57 -30.59
CA ALA A 34 -18.34 21.13 -30.67
C ALA A 34 -19.03 20.81 -32.02
N PRO A 35 -19.32 19.55 -32.49
CA PRO A 35 -20.01 18.44 -31.78
C PRO A 35 -19.55 17.00 -32.25
N PRO A 36 -20.34 15.90 -32.22
CA PRO A 36 -20.61 15.02 -31.06
C PRO A 36 -20.32 13.50 -31.43
N PRO A 37 -20.91 12.44 -30.80
CA PRO A 37 -20.18 11.18 -30.51
C PRO A 37 -20.66 9.95 -31.30
N SER A 38 -19.87 8.86 -31.27
CA SER A 38 -20.29 7.54 -31.75
C SER A 38 -19.77 6.41 -30.87
N ASN A 39 -20.71 5.52 -30.56
CA ASN A 39 -20.71 4.38 -29.65
C ASN A 39 -19.91 3.16 -30.15
N SER A 40 -19.46 2.37 -29.17
CA SER A 40 -19.36 0.89 -29.09
C SER A 40 -19.15 0.05 -30.36
N THR A 41 -18.24 -0.94 -30.30
CA THR A 41 -18.55 -2.39 -30.22
C THR A 41 -17.30 -3.24 -30.51
N GLY A 42 -17.11 -4.32 -29.74
CA GLY A 42 -16.49 -5.58 -30.21
C GLY A 42 -14.96 -5.68 -30.09
N ALA A 43 -14.38 -6.40 -29.14
CA ALA A 43 -14.32 -7.86 -29.02
C ALA A 43 -13.12 -8.50 -29.76
N THR A 44 -12.19 -8.99 -28.92
CA THR A 44 -11.55 -10.31 -29.00
C THR A 44 -10.33 -10.52 -29.91
N GLN A 45 -9.20 -10.71 -29.21
CA GLN A 45 -7.96 -11.36 -29.64
C GLN A 45 -8.17 -12.87 -29.85
N GLN A 46 -7.56 -13.44 -30.90
CA GLN A 46 -7.03 -14.81 -30.96
C GLN A 46 -6.06 -14.85 -32.16
N ALA A 47 -4.76 -14.98 -31.91
CA ALA A 47 -4.01 -16.24 -31.83
C ALA A 47 -3.48 -16.69 -33.20
N GLU A 48 -2.26 -16.23 -33.51
CA GLU A 48 -1.36 -16.86 -34.49
C GLU A 48 -0.31 -17.67 -33.73
N SER A 49 -0.13 -18.93 -34.10
CA SER A 49 1.18 -19.58 -34.02
C SER A 49 1.23 -20.77 -34.97
N SER A 50 2.04 -20.62 -36.01
CA SER A 50 2.48 -21.67 -36.90
C SER A 50 4.00 -21.58 -37.02
N SER A 51 4.66 -22.69 -36.68
CA SER A 51 5.75 -23.30 -37.44
C SER A 51 7.15 -22.64 -37.52
N THR A 52 8.11 -23.44 -37.04
CA THR A 52 9.39 -23.82 -37.68
C THR A 52 10.67 -23.06 -37.36
N ALA A 53 11.66 -23.88 -36.99
CA ALA A 53 13.06 -23.61 -36.71
C ALA A 53 13.90 -23.26 -37.94
N VAL A 54 14.96 -22.46 -37.75
CA VAL A 54 16.28 -22.64 -38.40
C VAL A 54 17.40 -22.12 -37.48
N ALA A 55 18.51 -22.85 -37.45
CA ALA A 55 19.72 -22.62 -36.66
C ALA A 55 20.66 -21.55 -37.25
N SER A 56 21.49 -20.90 -36.42
CA SER A 56 22.98 -20.97 -36.46
C SER A 56 23.70 -19.87 -35.65
N SER A 57 24.52 -20.33 -34.69
CA SER A 57 25.84 -19.88 -34.23
C SER A 57 26.24 -18.39 -34.13
N ALA A 58 26.67 -17.96 -32.92
CA ALA A 58 27.97 -17.33 -32.68
C ALA A 58 28.32 -17.30 -31.16
N THR A 59 29.62 -17.44 -30.88
CA THR A 59 30.30 -17.79 -29.63
C THR A 59 30.66 -16.55 -28.77
N ALA A 60 30.55 -16.63 -27.42
CA ALA A 60 31.57 -16.20 -26.44
C ALA A 60 31.06 -16.08 -24.98
N SER A 61 31.65 -16.91 -24.11
CA SER A 61 32.17 -16.62 -22.74
C SER A 61 31.24 -16.16 -21.59
N ARG A 62 31.14 -17.04 -20.57
CA ARG A 62 30.43 -17.00 -19.26
C ARG A 62 31.31 -16.31 -18.16
N PRO A 63 30.74 -15.77 -17.05
CA PRO A 63 30.71 -16.50 -15.76
C PRO A 63 29.33 -16.47 -15.02
N PRO A 64 29.13 -17.26 -13.94
CA PRO A 64 27.82 -17.75 -13.46
C PRO A 64 27.22 -17.04 -12.22
N THR A 65 26.07 -17.56 -11.74
CA THR A 65 25.26 -17.28 -10.51
C THR A 65 24.31 -16.06 -10.59
N ALA A 66 23.01 -16.11 -10.29
CA ALA A 66 22.16 -16.99 -9.46
C ALA A 66 20.68 -16.99 -9.97
N PRO A 67 19.83 -17.94 -9.54
CA PRO A 67 18.57 -18.28 -10.19
C PRO A 67 17.41 -17.33 -9.87
N ALA A 68 16.56 -17.07 -10.87
CA ALA A 68 15.29 -16.37 -10.72
C ALA A 68 14.40 -17.10 -9.72
N ALA A 69 14.03 -16.42 -8.64
CA ALA A 69 13.05 -16.90 -7.68
C ALA A 69 11.69 -17.06 -8.39
N PRO A 70 11.04 -18.23 -8.31
CA PRO A 70 9.68 -18.39 -8.83
C PRO A 70 8.71 -17.55 -8.00
N ALA A 71 7.93 -16.72 -8.70
CA ALA A 71 6.82 -15.98 -8.13
C ALA A 71 5.90 -16.93 -7.35
N SER A 72 5.76 -16.69 -6.05
CA SER A 72 4.84 -17.44 -5.21
C SER A 72 3.40 -17.11 -5.62
N PRO A 73 2.54 -18.10 -5.93
CA PRO A 73 1.12 -17.86 -6.16
C PRO A 73 0.45 -17.29 -4.90
N PRO A 74 -0.62 -16.48 -5.04
CA PRO A 74 -1.29 -15.87 -3.90
C PRO A 74 -1.83 -16.96 -2.97
N LEU A 75 -1.56 -16.82 -1.66
CA LEU A 75 -2.07 -17.74 -0.65
C LEU A 75 -3.59 -17.83 -0.77
N PRO A 76 -4.20 -19.03 -0.76
CA PRO A 76 -5.64 -19.16 -0.68
C PRO A 76 -6.14 -18.55 0.63
N THR A 77 -7.29 -17.88 0.56
CA THR A 77 -8.01 -17.37 1.74
C THR A 77 -8.12 -18.50 2.76
N ARG A 78 -7.54 -18.29 3.94
CA ARG A 78 -7.56 -19.24 5.04
C ARG A 78 -9.03 -19.54 5.37
N HIS A 79 -9.55 -20.67 4.88
CA HIS A 79 -10.81 -21.24 5.34
C HIS A 79 -10.57 -21.75 6.76
N THR A 80 -10.45 -20.85 7.73
CA THR A 80 -10.56 -21.24 9.12
C THR A 80 -11.99 -21.77 9.31
N PRO A 81 -12.17 -22.96 9.89
CA PRO A 81 -13.47 -23.36 10.40
C PRO A 81 -13.90 -22.26 11.36
N GLN A 82 -14.82 -21.40 10.94
CA GLN A 82 -15.27 -20.31 11.79
C GLN A 82 -16.02 -20.94 12.96
N ALA A 83 -15.40 -20.88 14.13
CA ALA A 83 -16.06 -21.24 15.37
C ALA A 83 -17.35 -20.41 15.50
N PRO A 84 -18.46 -21.00 15.95
CA PRO A 84 -19.70 -20.26 16.16
C PRO A 84 -19.46 -19.12 17.16
N GLY A 85 -19.69 -17.87 16.75
CA GLY A 85 -19.69 -16.74 17.65
C GLY A 85 -20.85 -16.82 18.67
N PRO A 86 -20.86 -15.94 19.69
CA PRO A 86 -21.85 -15.99 20.77
C PRO A 86 -23.29 -15.89 20.26
N ARG A 87 -23.54 -15.06 19.24
CA ARG A 87 -24.86 -14.93 18.61
C ARG A 87 -25.23 -16.14 17.76
N ALA A 88 -24.28 -16.70 17.01
CA ALA A 88 -24.51 -17.91 16.21
C ALA A 88 -24.84 -19.12 17.10
N ALA A 89 -24.12 -19.28 18.22
CA ALA A 89 -24.39 -20.33 19.21
C ALA A 89 -25.78 -20.17 19.85
N ARG A 90 -26.18 -18.94 20.20
CA ARG A 90 -27.53 -18.65 20.70
C ARG A 90 -28.60 -18.97 19.67
N PHE A 91 -28.37 -18.62 18.40
CA PHE A 91 -29.31 -18.93 17.31
C PHE A 91 -29.52 -20.44 17.16
N GLN A 92 -28.44 -21.22 17.11
CA GLN A 92 -28.51 -22.68 17.05
C GLN A 92 -29.26 -23.27 18.25
N LYS A 93 -28.97 -22.77 19.47
CA LYS A 93 -29.65 -23.20 20.69
C LYS A 93 -31.16 -22.94 20.63
N VAL A 94 -31.58 -21.75 20.20
CA VAL A 94 -33.01 -21.40 20.07
C VAL A 94 -33.69 -22.31 19.04
N LEU A 95 -33.03 -22.60 17.93
CA LEU A 95 -33.54 -23.49 16.90
C LEU A 95 -33.72 -24.92 17.44
N ASP A 96 -32.71 -25.48 18.12
CA ASP A 96 -32.80 -26.79 18.75
C ASP A 96 -33.90 -26.85 19.83
N ASP A 97 -34.01 -25.82 20.65
CA ASP A 97 -35.00 -25.75 21.72
C ASP A 97 -36.42 -25.61 21.16
N SER A 98 -36.59 -24.88 20.05
CA SER A 98 -37.88 -24.78 19.34
C SER A 98 -38.30 -26.12 18.72
N LEU A 99 -37.36 -26.87 18.13
CA LEU A 99 -37.62 -28.20 17.59
C LEU A 99 -38.00 -29.17 18.71
N LYS A 100 -37.27 -29.18 19.83
CA LYS A 100 -37.62 -30.01 21.00
C LYS A 100 -39.01 -29.66 21.55
N HIS A 101 -39.34 -28.37 21.63
CA HIS A 101 -40.64 -27.94 22.14
C HIS A 101 -41.80 -28.37 21.23
N THR A 102 -41.65 -28.20 19.92
CA THR A 102 -42.66 -28.60 18.93
C THR A 102 -42.88 -30.12 18.90
N LEU A 103 -41.80 -30.90 18.89
CA LEU A 103 -41.90 -32.37 18.96
C LEU A 103 -42.42 -32.85 20.31
N GLY A 104 -42.11 -32.15 21.40
CA GLY A 104 -42.61 -32.45 22.74
C GLY A 104 -44.12 -32.28 22.90
N LYS A 105 -44.80 -31.54 22.01
CA LYS A 105 -46.27 -31.43 22.00
C LYS A 105 -46.96 -32.68 21.45
N VAL A 106 -46.24 -33.50 20.68
CA VAL A 106 -46.71 -34.79 20.17
C VAL A 106 -46.59 -35.83 21.29
N THR A 107 -47.34 -35.63 22.38
CA THR A 107 -47.42 -36.57 23.50
C THR A 107 -48.26 -37.78 23.12
N TRP A 108 -48.03 -38.89 23.81
CA TRP A 108 -48.82 -40.11 23.61
C TRP A 108 -50.32 -39.87 23.81
N GLU A 109 -50.70 -39.06 24.79
CA GLU A 109 -52.12 -38.75 25.07
C GLU A 109 -52.79 -38.00 23.91
N ASN A 110 -52.10 -36.99 23.35
CA ASN A 110 -52.58 -36.24 22.19
C ASN A 110 -52.64 -37.11 20.92
N PHE A 111 -51.76 -38.10 20.79
CA PHE A 111 -51.74 -38.99 19.64
C PHE A 111 -52.77 -40.12 19.75
N ALA A 112 -52.97 -40.67 20.95
CA ALA A 112 -53.94 -41.72 21.22
C ALA A 112 -55.39 -41.22 21.14
N SER A 113 -55.67 -39.98 21.54
CA SER A 113 -57.00 -39.37 21.44
C SER A 113 -57.49 -39.23 20.00
N CYS A 114 -56.58 -39.04 19.04
CA CYS A 114 -56.88 -39.00 17.61
C CYS A 114 -57.12 -40.38 16.99
N TYR A 115 -56.68 -41.47 17.64
CA TYR A 115 -56.78 -42.85 17.13
C TYR A 115 -57.27 -43.83 18.22
N PRO A 116 -58.48 -43.64 18.78
CA PRO A 116 -58.95 -44.41 19.93
C PRO A 116 -59.06 -45.92 19.65
N THR A 117 -59.54 -46.30 18.47
CA THR A 117 -59.73 -47.71 18.09
C THR A 117 -58.43 -48.50 17.95
N VAL A 118 -57.37 -47.85 17.46
CA VAL A 118 -56.04 -48.46 17.29
C VAL A 118 -55.28 -48.46 18.61
N ALA A 119 -55.48 -47.44 19.45
CA ALA A 119 -54.89 -47.35 20.77
C ALA A 119 -55.33 -48.51 21.68
N GLU A 120 -56.59 -48.93 21.60
CA GLU A 120 -57.11 -50.08 22.35
C GLU A 120 -56.66 -51.42 21.76
N ARG A 121 -56.68 -51.56 20.43
CA ARG A 121 -56.44 -52.85 19.77
C ARG A 121 -54.96 -53.19 19.63
N ALA A 122 -54.10 -52.20 19.44
CA ALA A 122 -52.67 -52.41 19.25
C ALA A 122 -51.83 -51.19 19.73
N PRO A 123 -51.75 -50.95 21.05
CA PRO A 123 -51.02 -49.81 21.60
C PRO A 123 -49.52 -49.85 21.30
N ALA A 124 -48.93 -51.04 21.16
CA ALA A 124 -47.50 -51.20 20.91
C ALA A 124 -47.07 -50.69 19.53
N THR A 125 -47.82 -51.03 18.48
CA THR A 125 -47.56 -50.55 17.11
C THR A 125 -47.82 -49.06 16.97
N LEU A 126 -48.87 -48.52 17.61
CA LEU A 126 -49.14 -47.09 17.58
C LEU A 126 -48.05 -46.27 18.29
N LYS A 127 -47.52 -46.75 19.43
CA LYS A 127 -46.36 -46.13 20.11
C LYS A 127 -45.10 -46.18 19.25
N ALA A 128 -44.86 -47.28 18.55
CA ALA A 128 -43.74 -47.41 17.62
C ALA A 128 -43.87 -46.42 16.46
N ALA A 129 -45.06 -46.28 15.86
CA ALA A 129 -45.33 -45.34 14.78
C ALA A 129 -45.15 -43.88 15.21
N GLN A 130 -45.65 -43.50 16.40
CA GLN A 130 -45.45 -42.16 16.95
C GLN A 130 -43.95 -41.85 17.11
N ARG A 131 -43.19 -42.75 17.75
CA ARG A 131 -41.74 -42.57 17.94
C ARG A 131 -41.02 -42.44 16.61
N GLN A 132 -41.28 -43.35 15.67
CA GLN A 132 -40.67 -43.33 14.35
C GLN A 132 -40.99 -42.03 13.59
N MET A 133 -42.23 -41.52 13.69
CA MET A 133 -42.62 -40.26 13.08
C MET A 133 -41.86 -39.07 13.69
N VAL A 134 -41.81 -38.99 15.03
CA VAL A 134 -41.10 -37.93 15.75
C VAL A 134 -39.60 -37.97 15.45
N ASP A 135 -38.99 -39.16 15.45
CA ASP A 135 -37.56 -39.34 15.16
C ASP A 135 -37.22 -38.98 13.71
N ARG A 136 -38.04 -39.41 12.75
CA ARG A 136 -37.84 -39.07 11.34
C ARG A 136 -38.04 -37.58 11.08
N LEU A 137 -39.04 -36.96 11.68
CA LEU A 137 -39.27 -35.53 11.57
C LEU A 137 -38.10 -34.75 12.19
N ALA A 138 -37.63 -35.14 13.38
CA ALA A 138 -36.46 -34.54 14.01
C ALA A 138 -35.22 -34.61 13.12
N MET A 139 -34.96 -35.77 12.52
CA MET A 139 -33.82 -35.99 11.63
C MET A 139 -33.91 -35.12 10.36
N LEU A 140 -35.07 -35.08 9.71
CA LEU A 140 -35.28 -34.29 8.50
C LEU A 140 -35.16 -32.80 8.80
N CYS A 141 -35.80 -32.30 9.87
CA CYS A 141 -35.70 -30.90 10.26
C CYS A 141 -34.26 -30.48 10.54
N LYS A 142 -33.49 -31.28 11.31
CA LYS A 142 -32.07 -30.99 11.57
C LYS A 142 -31.25 -30.92 10.27
N LYS A 143 -31.44 -31.90 9.38
CA LYS A 143 -30.75 -31.92 8.09
C LYS A 143 -31.08 -30.69 7.23
N GLU A 144 -32.35 -30.31 7.16
CA GLU A 144 -32.76 -29.12 6.40
C GLU A 144 -32.26 -27.83 7.04
N PHE A 145 -32.25 -27.73 8.37
CA PHE A 145 -31.68 -26.59 9.07
C PHE A 145 -30.18 -26.45 8.82
N ASP A 146 -29.43 -27.55 8.85
CA ASP A 146 -27.99 -27.54 8.51
C ASP A 146 -27.76 -27.14 7.04
N SER A 147 -28.60 -27.62 6.12
CA SER A 147 -28.59 -27.23 4.71
C SER A 147 -28.85 -25.72 4.52
N ILE A 148 -29.82 -25.17 5.25
CA ILE A 148 -30.14 -23.73 5.19
C ILE A 148 -29.01 -22.89 5.82
N LEU A 149 -28.46 -23.34 6.95
CA LEU A 149 -27.35 -22.67 7.66
C LEU A 149 -26.11 -22.56 6.77
N THR A 150 -25.78 -23.63 6.07
CA THR A 150 -24.64 -23.69 5.14
C THR A 150 -24.90 -22.90 3.86
N SER A 151 -26.04 -23.09 3.20
CA SER A 151 -26.38 -22.40 1.95
C SER A 151 -26.46 -20.87 2.09
N ARG A 152 -26.96 -20.37 3.22
CA ARG A 152 -27.03 -18.92 3.48
C ARG A 152 -25.82 -18.34 4.18
N ASN A 153 -24.87 -19.20 4.55
CA ASN A 153 -23.67 -18.88 5.30
C ASN A 153 -23.97 -18.02 6.56
N VAL A 154 -24.94 -18.50 7.35
CA VAL A 154 -25.49 -17.73 8.47
C VAL A 154 -24.44 -17.51 9.55
N VAL A 155 -23.62 -18.52 9.84
CA VAL A 155 -22.59 -18.44 10.89
C VAL A 155 -21.59 -17.33 10.58
N ASN A 156 -21.11 -17.23 9.33
CA ASN A 156 -20.16 -16.18 8.97
C ASN A 156 -20.80 -14.79 9.07
N LYS A 157 -22.02 -14.62 8.57
CA LYS A 157 -22.71 -13.32 8.63
C LYS A 157 -23.00 -12.88 10.07
N LEU A 158 -23.34 -13.81 10.96
CA LEU A 158 -23.54 -13.49 12.37
C LEU A 158 -22.23 -13.16 13.07
N ASN A 159 -21.13 -13.82 12.69
CA ASN A 159 -19.80 -13.50 13.21
C ASN A 159 -19.31 -12.13 12.70
N GLU A 160 -19.52 -11.81 11.43
CA GLU A 160 -19.26 -10.48 10.85
C GLU A 160 -20.07 -9.39 11.54
N LEU A 161 -21.35 -9.67 11.83
CA LEU A 161 -22.21 -8.74 12.58
C LEU A 161 -21.68 -8.49 13.99
N GLU A 162 -21.25 -9.52 14.72
CA GLU A 162 -20.64 -9.36 16.04
C GLU A 162 -19.35 -8.53 15.95
N GLY A 163 -18.53 -8.73 14.91
CA GLY A 163 -17.38 -7.89 14.61
C GLY A 163 -17.78 -6.42 14.44
N LEU A 164 -18.75 -6.13 13.58
CA LEU A 164 -19.25 -4.77 13.34
C LEU A 164 -19.85 -4.12 14.60
N VAL A 165 -20.54 -4.88 15.45
CA VAL A 165 -21.07 -4.40 16.73
C VAL A 165 -19.91 -4.03 17.66
N SER A 166 -18.92 -4.90 17.80
CA SER A 166 -17.75 -4.63 18.65
C SER A 166 -16.93 -3.42 18.19
N GLU A 167 -16.76 -3.23 16.88
CA GLU A 167 -16.12 -2.04 16.32
C GLU A 167 -16.95 -0.78 16.55
N ALA A 168 -18.28 -0.87 16.45
CA ALA A 168 -19.16 0.27 16.69
C ALA A 168 -19.16 0.66 18.18
N GLU A 169 -19.10 -0.30 19.08
CA GLU A 169 -18.93 -0.06 20.52
C GLU A 169 -17.59 0.60 20.81
N LEU A 170 -16.50 0.09 20.24
CA LEU A 170 -15.17 0.68 20.37
C LEU A 170 -15.15 2.13 19.84
N ARG A 171 -15.72 2.39 18.66
CA ARG A 171 -15.81 3.75 18.10
C ARG A 171 -16.66 4.69 18.97
N ARG A 172 -17.71 4.17 19.61
CA ARG A 172 -18.53 4.95 20.56
C ARG A 172 -17.74 5.29 21.81
N ASP A 173 -16.98 4.34 22.33
CA ASP A 173 -16.18 4.52 23.54
C ASP A 173 -15.01 5.49 23.29
N GLU A 174 -14.39 5.45 22.10
CA GLU A 174 -13.37 6.42 21.65
C GLU A 174 -13.91 7.83 21.42
N ALA A 175 -15.15 7.95 20.92
CA ALA A 175 -15.78 9.25 20.63
C ALA A 175 -16.31 9.98 21.87
N GLY A 176 -16.36 9.32 23.04
CA GLY A 176 -16.85 9.92 24.29
C GLY A 176 -18.37 10.14 24.32
N LEU A 177 -18.85 11.03 25.21
CA LEU A 177 -20.28 11.35 25.30
C LEU A 177 -20.82 11.84 23.94
N PRO A 178 -21.99 11.36 23.49
CA PRO A 178 -22.53 11.78 22.21
C PRO A 178 -22.85 13.28 22.27
N ASP A 179 -22.06 14.09 21.57
CA ASP A 179 -22.44 15.45 21.27
C ASP A 179 -23.80 15.41 20.57
N GLN A 180 -24.76 16.18 21.10
CA GLN A 180 -26.14 16.26 20.59
C GLN A 180 -26.19 16.68 19.10
N ASN A 181 -25.08 17.22 18.58
CA ASN A 181 -24.90 17.67 17.21
C ASN A 181 -24.42 16.57 16.23
N ASN A 182 -24.07 15.36 16.70
CA ASN A 182 -23.49 14.31 15.86
C ASN A 182 -24.27 12.99 15.96
N ILE A 183 -25.58 13.06 15.69
CA ILE A 183 -26.40 11.86 15.51
C ILE A 183 -25.97 11.21 14.18
N PRO A 184 -25.50 9.95 14.18
CA PRO A 184 -25.11 9.27 12.95
C PRO A 184 -26.29 9.25 11.97
N THR A 185 -26.10 9.87 10.80
CA THR A 185 -27.12 9.87 9.76
C THR A 185 -27.28 8.44 9.24
N PRO A 186 -28.51 7.91 9.18
CA PRO A 186 -28.72 6.55 8.72
C PRO A 186 -28.35 6.43 7.23
N PRO A 187 -27.87 5.27 6.77
CA PRO A 187 -27.26 5.12 5.44
C PRO A 187 -28.21 5.40 4.27
N HIS A 188 -29.54 5.31 4.48
CA HIS A 188 -30.54 5.60 3.45
C HIS A 188 -30.79 7.10 3.25
N LEU A 189 -30.34 7.95 4.17
CA LEU A 189 -30.37 9.42 4.03
C LEU A 189 -29.06 9.97 3.49
N LEU A 190 -28.03 9.13 3.31
CA LEU A 190 -26.73 9.59 2.84
C LEU A 190 -26.78 9.94 1.33
N PRO A 191 -26.26 11.11 0.92
CA PRO A 191 -26.14 11.44 -0.49
C PRO A 191 -25.13 10.50 -1.17
N ALA A 192 -25.35 10.21 -2.45
CA ALA A 192 -24.49 9.31 -3.23
C ALA A 192 -23.02 9.75 -3.25
N SER A 193 -22.76 11.06 -3.26
CA SER A 193 -21.40 11.62 -3.20
C SER A 193 -20.67 11.28 -1.90
N ALA A 194 -21.37 11.25 -0.77
CA ALA A 194 -20.80 10.87 0.51
C ALA A 194 -20.45 9.37 0.56
N ILE A 195 -21.30 8.51 -0.01
CA ILE A 195 -21.04 7.07 -0.11
C ILE A 195 -19.80 6.81 -0.99
N LEU A 196 -19.74 7.47 -2.14
CA LEU A 196 -18.61 7.35 -3.06
C LEU A 196 -17.32 7.86 -2.40
N ALA A 197 -17.36 9.04 -1.77
CA ALA A 197 -16.22 9.59 -1.06
C ALA A 197 -15.75 8.66 0.06
N ALA A 198 -16.66 8.13 0.88
CA ALA A 198 -16.34 7.19 1.94
C ALA A 198 -15.67 5.90 1.43
N HIS A 199 -16.08 5.40 0.27
CA HIS A 199 -15.47 4.21 -0.34
C HIS A 199 -14.12 4.51 -1.02
N LEU A 200 -13.95 5.69 -1.62
CA LEU A 200 -12.68 6.06 -2.26
C LEU A 200 -11.62 6.49 -1.25
N GLN A 201 -12.02 7.02 -0.09
CA GLN A 201 -11.10 7.57 0.90
C GLN A 201 -10.00 6.58 1.34
N PRO A 202 -10.29 5.30 1.67
CA PRO A 202 -9.24 4.35 2.07
C PRO A 202 -8.21 4.11 0.96
N HIS A 203 -8.66 4.04 -0.30
CA HIS A 203 -7.76 3.85 -1.45
C HIS A 203 -6.91 5.09 -1.71
N LEU A 204 -7.51 6.29 -1.62
CA LEU A 204 -6.79 7.54 -1.77
C LEU A 204 -5.73 7.70 -0.67
N VAL A 205 -6.08 7.44 0.59
CA VAL A 205 -5.14 7.49 1.72
C VAL A 205 -4.00 6.48 1.55
N ALA A 206 -4.29 5.25 1.11
CA ALA A 206 -3.25 4.25 0.82
C ALA A 206 -2.32 4.68 -0.32
N SER A 207 -2.87 5.27 -1.39
CA SER A 207 -2.06 5.79 -2.50
C SER A 207 -1.21 7.00 -2.09
N GLN A 208 -1.76 7.88 -1.25
CA GLN A 208 -1.09 9.05 -0.72
C GLN A 208 0.08 8.66 0.18
N SER A 209 -0.12 7.69 1.08
CA SER A 209 0.95 7.21 1.95
C SER A 209 2.10 6.56 1.15
N GLN A 210 1.78 5.79 0.10
CA GLN A 210 2.77 5.21 -0.79
C GLN A 210 3.57 6.30 -1.55
N LEU A 211 2.89 7.32 -2.09
CA LEU A 211 3.55 8.42 -2.79
C LEU A 211 4.42 9.26 -1.85
N ASN A 212 3.95 9.53 -0.63
CA ASN A 212 4.73 10.25 0.38
C ASN A 212 5.98 9.46 0.77
N ALA A 213 5.88 8.14 0.96
CA ALA A 213 7.03 7.29 1.26
C ALA A 213 8.07 7.29 0.12
N ARG A 214 7.60 7.26 -1.14
CA ARG A 214 8.50 7.39 -2.32
C ARG A 214 9.15 8.75 -2.38
N LEU A 215 8.38 9.83 -2.17
CA LEU A 215 8.90 11.20 -2.16
C LEU A 215 9.98 11.35 -1.09
N GLN A 216 9.74 10.86 0.13
CA GLN A 216 10.71 10.91 1.21
C GLN A 216 11.98 10.10 0.89
N THR A 217 11.83 8.94 0.24
CA THR A 217 12.97 8.11 -0.19
C THR A 217 13.80 8.82 -1.27
N THR A 218 13.16 9.45 -2.25
CA THR A 218 13.86 10.20 -3.30
C THR A 218 14.52 11.46 -2.74
N GLN A 219 13.87 12.17 -1.82
CA GLN A 219 14.44 13.33 -1.16
C GLN A 219 15.68 12.97 -0.32
N SER A 220 15.63 11.85 0.42
CA SER A 220 16.80 11.39 1.19
C SER A 220 17.94 10.93 0.29
N HIS A 221 17.64 10.30 -0.85
CA HIS A 221 18.64 9.93 -1.85
C HIS A 221 19.28 11.17 -2.50
N ASN A 222 18.48 12.16 -2.90
CA ASN A 222 18.96 13.41 -3.47
C ASN A 222 19.82 14.20 -2.47
N ALA A 223 19.43 14.24 -1.20
CA ALA A 223 20.23 14.87 -0.16
C ALA A 223 21.60 14.19 -0.01
N ARG A 224 21.64 12.85 -0.04
CA ARG A 224 22.90 12.08 0.00
C ARG A 224 23.77 12.35 -1.23
N LEU A 225 23.22 12.28 -2.44
CA LEU A 225 23.96 12.57 -3.66
C LEU A 225 24.49 13.99 -3.67
N TRP A 226 23.72 14.96 -3.18
CA TRP A 226 24.17 16.34 -3.06
C TRP A 226 25.38 16.48 -2.13
N THR A 227 25.36 15.80 -0.98
CA THR A 227 26.52 15.79 -0.08
C THR A 227 27.75 15.17 -0.72
N GLU A 228 27.59 14.10 -1.49
CA GLU A 228 28.68 13.43 -2.20
C GLU A 228 29.27 14.32 -3.31
N ILE A 229 28.43 14.99 -4.10
CA ILE A 229 28.88 15.94 -5.13
C ILE A 229 29.66 17.10 -4.50
N GLN A 230 29.21 17.62 -3.35
CA GLN A 230 29.92 18.70 -2.67
C GLN A 230 31.28 18.25 -2.14
N GLN A 231 31.37 17.03 -1.60
CA GLN A 231 32.64 16.45 -1.20
C GLN A 231 33.58 16.29 -2.41
N GLN A 232 33.10 15.71 -3.50
CA GLN A 232 33.88 15.53 -4.73
C GLN A 232 34.36 16.85 -5.32
N ARG A 233 33.54 17.91 -5.28
CA ARG A 233 33.93 19.25 -5.72
C ARG A 233 35.03 19.86 -4.84
N ALA A 234 34.97 19.66 -3.53
CA ALA A 234 36.03 20.10 -2.62
C ALA A 234 37.32 19.32 -2.86
N GLU A 235 37.23 18.01 -3.08
CA GLU A 235 38.38 17.16 -3.42
C GLU A 235 39.02 17.61 -4.75
N LEU A 236 38.23 17.82 -5.80
CA LEU A 236 38.72 18.34 -7.08
C LEU A 236 39.42 19.69 -6.93
N SER A 237 38.82 20.65 -6.21
CA SER A 237 39.45 21.95 -5.97
C SER A 237 40.78 21.83 -5.24
N SER A 238 40.92 20.86 -4.32
CA SER A 238 42.17 20.64 -3.62
C SER A 238 43.23 20.01 -4.54
N LEU A 239 42.85 19.02 -5.37
CA LEU A 239 43.73 18.38 -6.34
C LEU A 239 44.18 19.36 -7.44
N THR A 240 43.30 20.21 -7.95
CA THR A 240 43.68 21.23 -8.93
C THR A 240 44.65 22.24 -8.32
N SER A 241 44.42 22.67 -7.07
CA SER A 241 45.36 23.58 -6.38
C SER A 241 46.73 22.94 -6.13
N LEU A 242 46.79 21.62 -5.95
CA LEU A 242 48.04 20.87 -5.83
C LEU A 242 48.76 20.82 -7.19
N LEU A 243 48.05 20.51 -8.27
CA LEU A 243 48.61 20.47 -9.61
C LEU A 243 49.11 21.85 -10.05
N GLU A 244 48.37 22.92 -9.78
CA GLU A 244 48.81 24.29 -10.07
C GLU A 244 50.10 24.65 -9.32
N LYS A 245 50.30 24.15 -8.10
CA LYS A 245 51.56 24.32 -7.37
C LYS A 245 52.68 23.52 -8.02
N LEU A 246 52.46 22.25 -8.32
CA LEU A 246 53.48 21.40 -8.97
C LEU A 246 53.88 21.93 -10.35
N VAL A 247 52.95 22.47 -11.13
CA VAL A 247 53.25 23.12 -12.41
C VAL A 247 54.12 24.35 -12.19
N LYS A 248 53.79 25.20 -11.21
CA LYS A 248 54.63 26.36 -10.85
C LYS A 248 56.02 25.93 -10.38
N ASP A 249 56.11 24.88 -9.56
CA ASP A 249 57.38 24.34 -9.08
C ASP A 249 58.25 23.81 -10.25
N LEU A 250 57.62 23.18 -11.26
CA LEU A 250 58.30 22.73 -12.48
C LEU A 250 58.70 23.90 -13.39
N GLU A 251 57.85 24.91 -13.53
CA GLU A 251 58.17 26.14 -14.27
C GLU A 251 59.33 26.89 -13.60
N GLU A 252 59.35 26.97 -12.26
CA GLU A 252 60.44 27.57 -11.50
C GLU A 252 61.73 26.75 -11.60
N ALA A 253 61.67 25.42 -11.46
CA ALA A 253 62.81 24.55 -11.66
C ALA A 253 63.36 24.63 -13.11
N GLY A 254 62.47 24.72 -14.10
CA GLY A 254 62.83 24.93 -15.50
C GLY A 254 63.48 26.30 -15.73
N GLY A 255 62.93 27.35 -15.12
CA GLY A 255 63.52 28.69 -15.13
C GLY A 255 64.90 28.73 -14.47
N MET A 256 65.08 28.06 -13.33
CA MET A 256 66.39 27.93 -12.68
C MET A 256 67.42 27.20 -13.56
N LEU A 257 67.00 26.20 -14.34
CA LEU A 257 67.89 25.49 -15.26
C LEU A 257 68.30 26.37 -16.47
N ASP A 258 67.42 27.26 -16.90
CA ASP A 258 67.68 28.26 -17.95
C ASP A 258 68.61 29.37 -17.43
N ASP A 259 68.33 29.92 -16.24
CA ASP A 259 69.12 30.97 -15.58
C ASP A 259 70.52 30.49 -15.16
N ALA A 260 70.67 29.23 -14.76
CA ALA A 260 71.97 28.63 -14.47
C ALA A 260 72.81 28.39 -15.73
N GLY A 261 72.29 28.68 -16.93
CA GLY A 261 73.00 28.53 -18.20
C GLY A 261 73.30 27.07 -18.56
N VAL A 262 72.88 26.09 -17.75
CA VAL A 262 73.17 24.66 -17.89
C VAL A 262 72.61 24.12 -19.21
N GLN A 263 71.46 24.62 -19.68
CA GLN A 263 70.99 24.28 -21.03
C GLN A 263 71.93 24.76 -22.13
N THR A 264 72.51 25.95 -21.99
CA THR A 264 73.47 26.49 -22.96
C THR A 264 74.85 25.84 -22.84
N GLU A 265 75.26 25.42 -21.64
CA GLU A 265 76.50 24.67 -21.41
C GLU A 265 76.39 23.24 -21.94
N ILE A 266 75.32 22.51 -21.63
CA ILE A 266 75.08 21.16 -22.19
C ILE A 266 74.91 21.23 -23.71
N ALA A 267 74.24 22.26 -24.25
CA ALA A 267 74.13 22.46 -25.70
C ALA A 267 75.46 22.81 -26.39
N LYS A 268 76.40 23.43 -25.67
CA LYS A 268 77.77 23.63 -26.15
C LYS A 268 78.59 22.35 -26.06
N GLU A 269 78.51 21.64 -24.93
CA GLU A 269 79.20 20.37 -24.69
C GLU A 269 78.76 19.29 -25.68
N THR A 270 77.45 19.19 -25.99
CA THR A 270 76.97 18.26 -27.03
C THR A 270 77.41 18.64 -28.43
N ARG A 271 77.51 19.94 -28.77
CA ARG A 271 78.07 20.38 -30.05
C ARG A 271 79.59 20.13 -30.14
N GLU A 272 80.31 20.26 -29.04
CA GLU A 272 81.73 19.92 -28.95
C GLU A 272 81.95 18.42 -29.11
N VAL A 273 81.20 17.58 -28.39
CA VAL A 273 81.27 16.11 -28.51
C VAL A 273 80.85 15.61 -29.89
N GLU A 274 79.82 16.21 -30.51
CA GLU A 274 79.43 15.89 -31.89
C GLU A 274 80.55 16.25 -32.88
N SER A 275 81.26 17.36 -32.67
CA SER A 275 82.41 17.74 -33.49
C SER A 275 83.64 16.85 -33.29
N GLU A 276 83.89 16.38 -32.07
CA GLU A 276 84.94 15.39 -31.77
C GLU A 276 84.61 14.03 -32.39
N MET A 277 83.36 13.55 -32.29
CA MET A 277 82.91 12.33 -32.96
C MET A 277 83.00 12.43 -34.49
N MET A 278 82.75 13.61 -35.09
CA MET A 278 82.88 13.82 -36.53
C MET A 278 84.34 13.80 -37.02
N MET A 279 85.30 14.17 -36.15
CA MET A 279 86.74 14.15 -36.45
C MET A 279 87.36 12.75 -36.32
N ASP A 280 86.85 11.90 -35.42
CA ASP A 280 87.33 10.52 -35.24
C ASP A 280 86.80 9.53 -36.29
N THR A 281 85.84 9.93 -37.13
CA THR A 281 85.22 9.06 -38.16
C THR A 281 85.75 9.28 -39.59
N THR A 282 86.81 10.08 -39.77
CA THR A 282 87.48 10.34 -41.07
C THR A 282 88.95 9.99 -41.03
#